data_AF-A0A9D8CML4-F1
#
_entry.id   AF-A0A9D8CML4-F1
#
_cell.length_a   1.000
_cell.length_b   1.000
_cell.length_c   1.000
_cell.angle_alpha   90.00
_cell.angle_beta   90.00
_cell.angle_gamma   90.00
#
_symmetry.space_group_name_H-M   'P 1'
#
loop_
_entity.id
_entity.type
_entity.pdbx_description
1 polymer ?
#
loop_
_entity_poly.entity_id
_entity_poly.type
_entity_poly.pdbx_seq_one_letter_code
_entity_poly.pdbx_strand_id
1 'polypeptide(L)' 'MTALAHGKQDMALPLSRRMPTALAAIFLGTFLILGVGLVQIEAVHNAAHDARHGISFPCH' A
#
# COMPACT_ATOMS: atom_id res chain seq x y z
N MET A 1 -32.63 29.81 -12.27
CA MET A 1 -31.72 29.12 -13.21
C MET A 1 -30.31 29.67 -13.00
N THR A 2 -29.54 29.12 -12.07
CA THR A 2 -28.10 29.43 -11.94
C THR A 2 -27.42 28.16 -11.45
N ALA A 3 -26.89 27.38 -12.39
CA ALA A 3 -26.09 26.20 -12.09
C ALA A 3 -24.65 26.66 -11.81
N LEU A 4 -24.16 26.44 -10.60
CA LEU A 4 -22.74 26.56 -10.27
C LEU A 4 -22.01 25.35 -10.85
N ALA A 5 -21.19 25.59 -11.87
CA ALA A 5 -20.27 24.60 -12.40
C ALA A 5 -19.23 24.23 -11.34
N HIS A 6 -19.37 23.03 -10.76
CA HIS A 6 -18.34 22.44 -9.90
C HIS A 6 -17.22 21.89 -10.79
N GLY A 7 -16.22 22.72 -11.07
CA GLY A 7 -15.00 22.26 -11.72
C GLY A 7 -14.23 21.31 -10.81
N LYS A 8 -14.32 20.00 -11.07
CA LYS A 8 -13.35 19.03 -10.56
C LYS A 8 -12.00 19.38 -11.20
N GLN A 9 -11.15 20.08 -10.47
CA GLN A 9 -9.74 20.23 -10.84
C GLN A 9 -9.03 18.97 -10.41
N ASP A 10 -8.96 17.97 -11.29
CA ASP A 10 -8.10 16.81 -11.10
C ASP A 10 -6.64 17.27 -11.22
N MET A 11 -6.11 17.81 -10.13
CA MET A 11 -4.71 18.24 -10.04
C MET A 11 -3.84 16.99 -9.91
N ALA A 12 -3.72 16.25 -11.01
CA ALA A 12 -2.87 15.10 -11.09
C ALA A 12 -1.41 15.58 -10.94
N LEU A 13 -0.78 15.23 -9.82
CA LEU A 13 0.65 15.47 -9.61
C LEU A 13 1.43 14.90 -10.81
N PRO A 14 2.43 15.64 -11.33
CA PRO A 14 3.21 15.19 -12.49
C PRO A 14 3.90 13.86 -12.18
N LEU A 15 4.07 13.02 -13.21
CA LEU A 15 4.63 11.68 -13.08
C LEU A 15 5.99 11.70 -12.35
N SER A 16 6.85 12.66 -12.68
CA SER A 16 8.15 12.86 -12.01
C SER A 16 8.06 12.98 -10.49
N ARG A 17 6.95 13.53 -9.96
CA ARG A 17 6.74 13.70 -8.51
C ARG A 17 6.17 12.44 -7.85
N ARG A 18 5.49 11.58 -8.62
CA ARG A 18 4.89 10.32 -8.15
C ARG A 18 5.83 9.12 -8.26
N MET A 19 6.77 9.16 -9.20
CA MET A 19 7.70 8.05 -9.46
C MET A 19 8.54 7.67 -8.23
N PRO A 20 9.16 8.60 -7.47
CA PRO A 20 9.95 8.23 -6.29
C PRO A 20 9.11 7.52 -5.23
N THR A 21 7.89 8.01 -4.96
CA THR A 21 6.96 7.39 -4.01
C THR A 21 6.49 6.02 -4.47
N ALA A 22 6.22 5.85 -5.76
CA ALA A 22 5.80 4.56 -6.32
C ALA A 22 6.92 3.53 -6.22
N LEU A 23 8.16 3.90 -6.57
CA LEU A 23 9.32 3.04 -6.45
C LEU A 23 9.60 2.68 -4.98
N ALA A 24 9.51 3.64 -4.07
CA ALA A 24 9.65 3.37 -2.63
C ALA A 24 8.59 2.39 -2.13
N ALA A 25 7.33 2.54 -2.55
CA ALA A 25 6.25 1.63 -2.18
C ALA A 25 6.47 0.22 -2.75
N ILE A 26 6.87 0.10 -4.02
CA ILE A 26 7.19 -1.19 -4.64
C ILE A 26 8.36 -1.86 -3.93
N PHE A 27 9.43 -1.11 -3.67
CA PHE A 27 10.60 -1.63 -2.98
C PHE A 27 10.25 -2.11 -1.58
N LEU A 28 9.54 -1.29 -0.81
CA LEU A 28 9.11 -1.64 0.54
C LEU A 28 8.18 -2.86 0.53
N GLY A 29 7.18 -2.89 -0.34
CA GLY A 29 6.26 -4.04 -0.45
C GLY A 29 6.98 -5.32 -0.81
N THR A 30 7.89 -5.27 -1.80
CA THR A 30 8.69 -6.43 -2.21
C THR A 30 9.62 -6.88 -1.08
N PHE A 31 10.27 -5.94 -0.38
CA PHE A 31 11.12 -6.24 0.78
C PHE A 31 10.34 -6.94 1.89
N LEU A 32 9.12 -6.48 2.21
CA LEU A 32 8.30 -7.11 3.23
C LEU A 32 7.89 -8.54 2.82
N ILE A 33 7.41 -8.73 1.59
CA ILE A 33 6.98 -10.06 1.09
C ILE A 33 8.15 -11.05 1.10
N LEU A 34 9.28 -10.67 0.49
CA LEU A 34 10.45 -11.54 0.42
C LEU A 34 11.10 -11.72 1.79
N GLY A 35 11.14 -10.66 2.60
CA GLY A 35 11.72 -10.68 3.93
C GLY A 35 11.03 -11.67 4.85
N VAL A 36 9.71 -11.58 5.00
CA VAL A 36 8.97 -12.53 5.86
C VAL A 36 8.87 -13.92 5.23
N GLY A 37 8.89 -14.03 3.90
CA GLY A 37 8.81 -15.31 3.19
C GLY A 37 10.08 -16.16 3.26
N LEU A 38 11.26 -15.54 3.39
CA LEU A 38 12.56 -16.22 3.36
C LEU A 38 13.27 -16.25 4.72
N VAL A 39 12.69 -15.67 5.77
CA VAL A 39 13.29 -15.63 7.11
C VAL A 39 13.20 -17.00 7.79
N GLN A 40 14.29 -17.45 8.43
CA GLN A 40 14.32 -18.71 9.20
C GLN A 40 13.80 -18.55 10.64
N ILE A 41 13.40 -17.34 11.02
CA ILE A 41 12.89 -17.03 12.36
C ILE A 41 11.39 -17.28 12.33
N GLU A 42 10.98 -18.42 12.90
CA GLU A 42 9.60 -18.89 12.91
C GLU A 42 8.62 -17.85 13.48
N ALA A 43 9.02 -17.10 14.51
CA ALA A 43 8.21 -16.01 15.08
C ALA A 43 7.85 -14.91 14.06
N VAL A 44 8.77 -14.56 13.14
CA VAL A 44 8.53 -13.50 12.14
C VAL A 44 7.61 -14.01 11.02
N HIS A 45 7.80 -15.25 10.59
CA HIS A 45 6.93 -15.88 9.59
C HIS A 45 5.50 -16.04 10.14
N ASN A 46 5.37 -16.50 11.39
CA ASN A 46 4.07 -16.64 12.07
C ASN A 46 3.39 -15.29 12.27
N ALA A 47 4.12 -14.25 12.69
CA ALA A 47 3.56 -12.91 12.80
C ALA A 47 3.00 -12.39 11.46
N ALA A 48 3.67 -12.67 10.34
CA ALA A 48 3.16 -12.33 9.01
C ALA A 48 1.91 -13.15 8.62
N HIS A 49 1.87 -14.44 8.99
CA HIS A 49 0.71 -15.31 8.84
C HIS A 49 -0.48 -14.83 9.69
N ASP A 50 -0.25 -14.38 10.91
CA ASP A 50 -1.29 -13.87 11.82
C ASP A 50 -1.83 -12.53 11.34
N ALA A 51 -0.95 -11.65 10.84
CA ALA A 51 -1.37 -10.35 10.29
C ALA A 51 -2.36 -10.52 9.14
N ARG A 52 -2.14 -11.44 8.19
CA ARG A 52 -3.08 -11.66 7.08
C ARG A 52 -4.42 -12.23 7.54
N HIS A 53 -4.43 -13.06 8.60
CA HIS A 53 -5.66 -13.55 9.20
C HIS A 53 -6.39 -12.43 9.97
N GLY A 54 -5.65 -11.54 10.63
CA GLY A 54 -6.17 -10.36 11.33
C GLY A 54 -6.75 -9.29 10.41
N ILE A 55 -6.16 -9.09 9.22
CA ILE A 55 -6.68 -8.18 8.19
C ILE A 55 -7.98 -8.74 7.56
N SER A 56 -8.20 -10.05 7.66
CA SER A 56 -9.41 -10.72 7.15
C SER A 56 -10.43 -11.08 8.25
N PHE A 57 -10.09 -10.87 9.53
CA PHE A 57 -11.00 -10.96 10.69
C PHE A 57 -12.02 -9.80 10.58
N PRO A 58 -13.29 -9.97 10.98
CA PRO A 58 -14.39 -9.14 10.47
C PRO A 58 -14.23 -7.67 10.83
N CYS A 59 -13.75 -6.88 9.86
CA CYS A 59 -14.00 -5.45 9.76
C CYS A 59 -14.23 -5.11 8.28
N HIS A 60 -15.50 -5.02 7.88
CA HIS A 60 -15.87 -3.81 7.15
C HIS A 60 -15.74 -2.64 8.13
#